data_AF-A0A7M1QU87-F1
#
_entry.id   AF-A0A7M1QU87-F1
#
_cell.length_a   1.000
_cell.length_b   1.000
_cell.length_c   1.000
_cell.angle_alpha   90.00
_cell.angle_beta   90.00
_cell.angle_gamma   90.00
#
_symmetry.space_group_name_H-M   'P 1'
#
loop_
_entity.id
_entity.type
_entity.pdbx_description
1 polymer ?
#
loop_
_entity_poly.entity_id
_entity_poly.type
_entity_poly.pdbx_seq_one_letter_code
_entity_poly.pdbx_strand_id
1 'polypeptide(L)' 'MKEYEGKDIAVIWKPELCQHSGICWRRLPQVYDTKTRPWVQPLNVSTE' A
#
# COMPACT_ATOMS: atom_id res chain seq x y z
N MET A 1 4.04 -13.40 -0.79
CA MET A 1 4.37 -12.14 -1.50
C MET A 1 3.19 -11.79 -2.39
N LYS A 2 2.79 -10.51 -2.45
CA LYS A 2 1.75 -10.04 -3.37
C LYS A 2 2.16 -8.69 -3.95
N GLU A 3 1.80 -8.44 -5.19
CA GLU A 3 2.06 -7.19 -5.89
C GLU A 3 0.74 -6.47 -6.18
N TYR A 4 0.77 -5.16 -6.04
CA TYR A 4 -0.35 -4.27 -6.34
C TYR A 4 0.17 -3.20 -7.30
N GLU A 5 -0.25 -3.28 -8.55
CA GLU A 5 0.13 -2.33 -9.58
C GLU A 5 -0.86 -1.15 -9.60
N GLY A 6 -0.33 0.05 -9.44
CA GLY A 6 -1.01 1.31 -9.74
C GLY A 6 -0.46 1.92 -11.03
N LYS A 7 -1.04 3.04 -11.45
CA LYS A 7 -0.63 3.73 -12.68
C LYS A 7 0.79 4.29 -12.60
N ASP A 8 1.13 4.89 -11.46
CA ASP A 8 2.42 5.56 -11.24
C ASP A 8 3.28 4.85 -10.19
N ILE A 9 2.69 3.99 -9.36
CA ILE A 9 3.35 3.31 -8.23
C ILE A 9 2.96 1.84 -8.16
N ALA A 10 3.92 0.98 -7.85
CA ALA A 10 3.67 -0.42 -7.50
C ALA A 10 4.00 -0.68 -6.03
N VAL A 11 3.17 -1.46 -5.35
CA VAL A 11 3.39 -1.91 -3.97
C VAL A 11 3.71 -3.39 -3.95
N ILE A 12 4.94 -3.72 -3.56
CA ILE A 12 5.39 -5.11 -3.36
C ILE A 12 5.23 -5.45 -1.89
N TRP A 13 4.23 -6.26 -1.56
CA TRP A 13 3.95 -6.69 -0.20
C TRP A 13 4.71 -7.98 0.15
N LYS A 14 5.72 -7.81 1.03
CA LYS A 14 6.56 -8.88 1.60
C LYS A 14 6.26 -9.03 3.10
N PRO A 15 5.27 -9.85 3.50
CA PRO A 15 4.87 -9.95 4.90
C PRO A 15 5.99 -10.46 5.82
N GLU A 16 6.90 -11.28 5.30
CA GLU A 16 8.09 -11.78 6.02
C GLU A 16 9.05 -10.67 6.50
N LEU A 17 9.02 -9.50 5.87
CA LEU A 17 9.83 -8.34 6.26
C LEU A 17 9.05 -7.33 7.11
N CYS A 18 7.75 -7.54 7.32
CA CYS A 18 6.89 -6.58 8.01
C CYS A 18 7.12 -6.64 9.53
N GLN A 19 7.62 -5.55 10.12
CA GLN A 19 7.74 -5.41 11.58
C GLN A 19 6.46 -4.92 12.27
N HIS A 20 5.35 -4.78 11.53
CA HIS A 20 4.08 -4.26 12.05
C HIS A 20 4.16 -2.88 12.75
N SER A 21 5.17 -2.07 12.44
CA SER A 21 5.31 -0.70 12.97
C SER A 21 4.18 0.24 12.55
N GLY A 22 3.44 -0.13 11.51
CA GLY A 22 2.35 0.67 10.96
C GLY A 22 2.80 1.98 10.31
N ILE A 23 4.08 2.13 9.97
CA ILE A 23 4.58 3.35 9.29
C ILE A 23 4.05 3.47 7.86
N CYS A 24 3.84 2.34 7.16
CA CYS A 24 3.39 2.30 5.77
C CYS A 24 2.08 3.05 5.57
N TRP A 25 1.02 2.67 6.29
CA TRP A 25 -0.29 3.29 6.19
C TRP A 25 -0.40 4.67 6.86
N ARG A 26 0.46 4.99 7.84
CA ARG A 26 0.54 6.36 8.40
C ARG A 26 1.20 7.36 7.46
N ARG A 27 2.18 6.93 6.66
CA ARG A 27 2.92 7.80 5.74
C ARG A 27 2.29 7.89 4.36
N LEU A 28 1.58 6.85 3.94
CA LEU A 28 0.92 6.78 2.64
C LEU A 28 -0.57 6.42 2.78
N PRO A 29 -1.39 7.25 3.46
CA PRO A 29 -2.81 6.98 3.65
C PRO A 29 -3.61 6.93 2.34
N GLN A 30 -3.08 7.49 1.24
CA GLN A 30 -3.67 7.39 -0.09
C GLN A 30 -3.44 6.02 -0.76
N VAL A 31 -2.42 5.27 -0.31
CA VAL A 31 -2.11 3.92 -0.79
C VAL A 31 -2.74 2.86 0.11
N TYR A 32 -2.84 3.11 1.41
CA TYR A 32 -3.29 2.11 2.37
C TYR A 32 -4.58 2.54 3.07
N ASP A 33 -5.63 1.74 2.93
CA ASP A 33 -6.91 1.93 3.62
C ASP A 33 -7.23 0.69 4.48
N THR A 34 -7.11 0.85 5.81
CA THR A 34 -7.38 -0.24 6.75
C THR A 34 -8.86 -0.54 6.96
N LYS A 35 -9.77 0.28 6.41
CA LYS A 35 -11.22 0.07 6.50
C LYS A 35 -11.74 -0.83 5.38
N THR A 36 -10.95 -1.08 4.35
CA THR A 36 -11.35 -1.86 3.17
C THR A 36 -10.45 -3.09 2.95
N ARG A 37 -10.94 -4.03 2.15
CA ARG A 37 -10.16 -5.18 1.68
C ARG A 37 -10.27 -5.26 0.15
N PRO A 38 -9.15 -5.26 -0.58
CA PRO A 38 -7.77 -5.18 -0.10
C PRO A 38 -7.42 -3.82 0.52
N TRP A 39 -6.58 -3.84 1.55
CA TRP A 39 -6.13 -2.64 2.29
C TRP A 39 -4.97 -1.90 1.61
N VAL A 40 -4.46 -2.44 0.50
CA VAL A 40 -3.44 -1.81 -0.36
C VAL A 40 -4.13 -1.43 -1.67
N GLN A 41 -4.16 -0.14 -1.98
CA GLN A 41 -4.87 0.47 -3.11
C GLN A 41 -3.97 1.50 -3.81
N PRO A 42 -2.95 1.06 -4.57
CA PRO A 42 -2.07 1.97 -5.29
C PRO A 42 -2.75 2.68 -6.46
N LEU A 43 -3.92 2.19 -6.91
CA LEU A 43 -4.74 2.80 -7.97
C LEU A 43 -5.32 4.17 -7.60
N ASN A 44 -5.38 4.51 -6.32
CA ASN A 44 -5.94 5.78 -5.85
C ASN A 44 -4.92 6.93 -5.84
N VAL A 45 -3.70 6.67 -6.30
CA VAL A 45 -2.63 7.68 -6.34
C VAL A 45 -2.41 8.12 -7.78
N SER A 46 -2.64 9.42 -8.02
CA SER A 46 -2.13 10.11 -9.21
C SER A 46 -0.95 10.96 -8.78
N THR A 47 0.15 10.89 -9.52
CA THR A 47 1.30 11.77 -9.32
C THR A 47 1.11 12.99 -10.22
N GLU A 48 1.09 14.20 -9.66
CA GLU A 48 1.05 15.47 -10.40
C GLU A 48 2.46 15.96 -10.71
#